data_AF-A0AAU9BAU3-F1
#
_entry.id   AF-A0AAU9BAU3-F1
#
_cell.length_a   1.000
_cell.length_b   1.000
_cell.length_c   1.000
_cell.angle_alpha   90.00
_cell.angle_beta   90.00
_cell.angle_gamma   90.00
#
_symmetry.space_group_name_H-M   'P 1'
#
loop_
_entity.id
_entity.type
_entity.pdbx_description
1 polymer ?
#
loop_
_entity_poly.entity_id
_entity_poly.type
_entity_poly.pdbx_seq_one_letter_code
_entity_poly.pdbx_strand_id
1 'polypeptide(L)'
;MRQRIITEIETYLQSLCEEDRITAINAFREAIHKNSPFREQPIDCVLWIKQDAIIANDYNPNNVAPPEKRLLSKSLELDGFTQPIVVTESEAHHYEIVDGFHRHEIGKNRAALKRQLRGYLPVTCLRQHRQDKHDRMAATIRHNRARGRHQINAMSDIVRELAQLGWNDERIGKELGMDSDEVLRLKQINGLLELFADRRYSEAWTVK
;
A
#
# COMPACT_ATOMS: atom_id res chain seq x y z
N MET A 1 24.09 -30.74 2.20
CA MET A 1 24.32 -29.30 1.90
C MET A 1 23.27 -28.40 2.56
N ARG A 2 21.96 -28.55 2.25
CA ARG A 2 20.89 -27.71 2.83
C ARG A 2 20.91 -27.61 4.36
N GLN A 3 20.96 -28.75 5.06
CA GLN A 3 20.97 -28.77 6.53
C GLN A 3 22.17 -28.03 7.11
N ARG A 4 23.34 -28.15 6.46
CA ARG A 4 24.55 -27.43 6.86
C ARG A 4 24.36 -25.91 6.75
N ILE A 5 23.79 -25.42 5.66
CA ILE A 5 23.50 -23.98 5.47
C ILE A 5 22.53 -23.48 6.56
N ILE A 6 21.49 -24.26 6.86
CA ILE A 6 20.54 -23.92 7.94
C ILE A 6 21.28 -23.80 9.28
N THR A 7 22.10 -24.78 9.64
CA THR A 7 22.88 -24.77 10.88
C THR A 7 23.88 -23.60 10.93
N GLU A 8 24.53 -23.26 9.82
CA GLU A 8 25.43 -22.10 9.73
C GLU A 8 24.65 -20.78 9.95
N ILE A 9 23.46 -20.64 9.34
CA ILE A 9 22.58 -19.47 9.55
C ILE A 9 22.13 -19.39 11.01
N GLU A 10 21.67 -20.50 11.61
CA GLU A 10 21.23 -20.54 13.00
C GLU A 10 22.35 -20.12 13.96
N THR A 11 23.55 -20.66 13.76
CA THR A 11 24.74 -20.34 14.56
C THR A 11 25.10 -18.86 14.44
N TYR A 12 25.12 -18.33 13.22
CA TYR A 12 25.37 -16.92 12.97
C TYR A 12 24.33 -16.02 13.66
N LEU A 13 23.03 -16.30 13.48
CA LEU A 13 21.96 -15.50 14.08
C LEU A 13 21.99 -15.51 15.61
N GLN A 14 22.34 -16.65 16.24
CA GLN A 14 22.46 -16.76 17.70
C GLN A 14 23.62 -15.91 18.26
N SER A 15 24.67 -15.66 17.48
CA SER A 15 25.82 -14.84 17.87
C SER A 15 25.53 -13.34 17.88
N LEU A 16 24.47 -12.90 17.20
CA LEU A 16 24.14 -11.48 17.04
C LEU A 16 23.26 -10.97 18.18
N CYS A 17 23.42 -9.66 18.47
CA CYS A 17 22.47 -8.93 19.30
C CYS A 17 21.10 -8.84 18.58
N GLU A 18 20.05 -8.46 19.31
CA GLU A 18 18.68 -8.53 18.78
C GLU A 18 18.47 -7.66 17.52
N GLU A 19 19.01 -6.45 17.50
CA GLU A 19 18.87 -5.52 16.37
C GLU A 19 19.65 -6.00 15.13
N ASP A 20 20.90 -6.44 15.32
CA ASP A 20 21.70 -7.04 14.25
C ASP A 20 21.09 -8.33 13.72
N ARG A 21 20.47 -9.13 14.61
CA ARG A 21 19.77 -10.36 14.24
C ARG A 21 18.57 -10.07 13.34
N ILE A 22 17.76 -9.06 13.66
CA ILE A 22 16.62 -8.65 12.81
C ILE A 22 17.12 -8.17 11.44
N THR A 23 18.19 -7.35 11.43
CA THR A 23 18.81 -6.85 10.20
C THR A 23 19.35 -7.99 9.34
N ALA A 24 20.06 -8.95 9.93
CA ALA A 24 20.55 -10.14 9.25
C ALA A 24 19.42 -11.01 8.70
N ILE A 25 18.35 -11.22 9.47
CA ILE A 25 17.17 -11.98 9.00
C ILE A 25 16.53 -11.28 7.80
N ASN A 26 16.38 -9.96 7.82
CA ASN A 26 15.85 -9.21 6.68
C ASN A 26 16.77 -9.38 5.45
N ALA A 27 18.09 -9.25 5.60
CA ALA A 27 19.04 -9.47 4.51
C ALA A 27 18.95 -10.89 3.93
N PHE A 28 18.77 -11.92 4.77
CA PHE A 28 18.55 -13.28 4.30
C PHE A 28 17.23 -13.44 3.56
N ARG A 29 16.14 -12.82 4.04
CA ARG A 29 14.84 -12.83 3.33
C ARG A 29 14.95 -12.19 1.95
N GLU A 30 15.66 -11.08 1.82
CA GLU A 30 15.90 -10.44 0.52
C GLU A 30 16.75 -11.32 -0.40
N ALA A 31 17.81 -11.94 0.13
CA ALA A 31 18.65 -12.85 -0.64
C ALA A 31 17.87 -14.07 -1.15
N ILE A 32 17.01 -14.65 -0.31
CA ILE A 32 16.12 -15.76 -0.69
C ILE A 32 15.10 -15.29 -1.73
N HIS A 33 14.45 -14.15 -1.49
CA HIS A 33 13.47 -13.55 -2.39
C HIS A 33 14.03 -13.33 -3.80
N LYS A 34 15.27 -12.81 -3.93
CA LYS A 34 15.94 -12.61 -5.24
C LYS A 34 16.05 -13.91 -6.06
N ASN A 35 16.16 -15.05 -5.38
CA ASN A 35 16.27 -16.39 -5.97
C ASN A 35 14.95 -17.16 -5.98
N SER A 36 13.86 -16.58 -5.46
CA SER A 36 12.55 -17.23 -5.39
C SER A 36 11.88 -17.25 -6.77
N PRO A 37 11.26 -18.37 -7.18
CA PRO A 37 10.40 -18.39 -8.37
C PRO A 37 9.16 -17.51 -8.20
N PHE A 38 8.83 -17.12 -6.95
CA PHE A 38 7.72 -16.24 -6.61
C PHE A 38 8.14 -14.80 -6.33
N ARG A 39 9.38 -14.41 -6.69
CA ARG A 39 9.92 -13.05 -6.45
C ARG A 39 9.06 -11.90 -7.00
N GLU A 40 8.22 -12.21 -7.96
CA GLU A 40 7.26 -11.27 -8.54
C GLU A 40 6.10 -10.96 -7.56
N GLN A 41 5.88 -11.78 -6.54
CA GLN A 41 4.84 -11.56 -5.54
C GLN A 41 5.43 -10.82 -4.34
N PRO A 42 4.97 -9.60 -4.00
CA PRO A 42 5.50 -8.84 -2.87
C PRO A 42 5.50 -9.64 -1.56
N ILE A 43 4.46 -10.45 -1.34
CA ILE A 43 4.28 -11.25 -0.13
C ILE A 43 5.37 -12.31 0.09
N ASP A 44 6.12 -12.69 -0.96
CA ASP A 44 7.26 -13.60 -0.87
C ASP A 44 8.40 -13.01 -0.01
N CYS A 45 8.44 -11.67 0.16
CA CYS A 45 9.38 -10.98 1.03
C CYS A 45 8.67 -10.08 2.04
N VAL A 46 8.56 -10.55 3.30
CA VAL A 46 8.09 -9.76 4.43
C VAL A 46 9.27 -9.36 5.31
N LEU A 47 9.56 -8.07 5.36
CA LEU A 47 10.64 -7.50 6.17
C LEU A 47 10.08 -6.91 7.46
N TRP A 48 10.87 -6.91 8.52
CA TRP A 48 10.51 -6.24 9.78
C TRP A 48 11.27 -4.92 9.87
N ILE A 49 10.56 -3.80 9.76
CA ILE A 49 11.14 -2.46 9.64
C ILE A 49 10.76 -1.63 10.86
N LYS A 50 11.68 -0.80 11.35
CA LYS A 50 11.39 0.16 12.44
C LYS A 50 10.22 1.03 12.02
N GLN A 51 9.23 1.19 12.90
CA GLN A 51 8.04 2.01 12.67
C GLN A 51 8.37 3.46 12.25
N ASP A 52 9.56 3.98 12.63
CA ASP A 52 9.95 5.37 12.37
C ASP A 52 10.43 5.57 10.93
N ALA A 53 10.78 4.49 10.23
CA ALA A 53 11.09 4.48 8.79
C ALA A 53 9.84 4.29 7.91
N ILE A 54 8.66 4.15 8.51
CA ILE A 54 7.38 3.93 7.81
C ILE A 54 6.53 5.19 7.92
N ILE A 55 6.20 5.78 6.77
CA ILE A 55 5.54 7.08 6.66
C ILE A 55 4.16 6.87 6.01
N ALA A 56 3.15 7.54 6.57
CA ALA A 56 1.82 7.55 5.97
C ALA A 56 1.79 8.50 4.77
N ASN A 57 1.02 8.16 3.74
CA ASN A 57 0.80 9.04 2.60
C ASN A 57 -0.26 10.11 2.90
N ASP A 58 -0.11 11.28 2.29
CA ASP A 58 -0.99 12.44 2.52
C ASP A 58 -2.33 12.37 1.75
N TYR A 59 -2.46 11.42 0.82
CA TYR A 59 -3.59 11.33 -0.11
C TYR A 59 -4.60 10.22 0.23
N ASN A 60 -4.48 9.55 1.39
CA ASN A 60 -5.41 8.49 1.80
C ASN A 60 -6.48 9.02 2.81
N PRO A 61 -7.74 9.21 2.39
CA PRO A 61 -8.79 9.83 3.20
C PRO A 61 -9.55 8.84 4.09
N ASN A 62 -9.04 7.61 4.23
CA ASN A 62 -9.75 6.54 4.92
C ASN A 62 -9.81 6.78 6.43
N ASN A 63 -10.97 7.25 6.90
CA ASN A 63 -11.34 7.20 8.31
C ASN A 63 -12.07 5.88 8.58
N VAL A 64 -11.48 5.00 9.41
CA VAL A 64 -12.16 3.77 9.85
C VAL A 64 -13.03 4.07 11.04
N ALA A 65 -14.26 3.58 11.02
CA ALA A 65 -15.20 3.77 12.11
C ALA A 65 -14.66 3.16 13.43
N PRO A 66 -15.00 3.76 14.59
CA PRO A 66 -14.43 3.37 15.88
C PRO A 66 -14.60 1.87 16.27
N PRO A 67 -15.73 1.19 15.98
CA PRO A 67 -15.89 -0.24 16.28
C PRO A 67 -14.88 -1.13 15.55
N GLU A 68 -14.69 -0.92 14.25
CA GLU A 68 -13.78 -1.69 13.39
C GLU A 68 -12.33 -1.46 13.80
N LYS A 69 -11.97 -0.22 14.22
CA LYS A 69 -10.64 0.07 14.76
C LYS A 69 -10.37 -0.70 16.06
N ARG A 70 -11.38 -0.84 16.93
CA ARG A 70 -11.27 -1.63 18.17
C ARG A 70 -11.10 -3.13 17.87
N LEU A 71 -11.88 -3.66 16.93
CA LEU A 71 -11.75 -5.07 16.51
C LEU A 71 -10.38 -5.36 15.89
N LEU A 72 -9.90 -4.48 15.01
CA LEU A 72 -8.56 -4.62 14.43
C LEU A 72 -7.47 -4.60 15.51
N SER A 73 -7.59 -3.70 16.49
CA SER A 73 -6.63 -3.68 17.59
C SER A 73 -6.67 -4.95 18.43
N LYS A 74 -7.87 -5.49 18.68
CA LYS A 74 -8.02 -6.73 19.43
C LYS A 74 -7.41 -7.92 18.68
N SER A 75 -7.61 -7.99 17.37
CA SER A 75 -6.99 -9.02 16.52
C SER A 75 -5.46 -8.89 16.52
N LEU A 76 -4.90 -7.68 16.39
CA LEU A 76 -3.45 -7.50 16.47
C LEU A 76 -2.85 -7.92 17.83
N GLU A 77 -3.59 -7.73 18.92
CA GLU A 77 -3.15 -8.13 20.26
C GLU A 77 -3.25 -9.66 20.49
N LEU A 78 -4.25 -10.32 19.92
CA LEU A 78 -4.47 -11.76 20.09
C LEU A 78 -3.71 -12.61 19.07
N ASP A 79 -3.75 -12.20 17.80
CA ASP A 79 -3.32 -13.00 16.65
C ASP A 79 -2.01 -12.47 16.05
N GLY A 80 -1.58 -11.27 16.43
CA GLY A 80 -0.46 -10.57 15.81
C GLY A 80 -0.78 -10.07 14.40
N PHE A 81 0.27 -9.75 13.63
CA PHE A 81 0.13 -9.34 12.24
C PHE A 81 -0.07 -10.55 11.34
N THR A 82 -1.29 -10.79 10.89
CA THR A 82 -1.64 -11.82 9.90
C THR A 82 -1.48 -11.34 8.46
N GLN A 83 -1.42 -10.03 8.26
CA GLN A 83 -1.19 -9.38 6.96
C GLN A 83 -0.16 -8.27 7.13
N PRO A 84 0.90 -8.21 6.29
CA PRO A 84 1.88 -7.13 6.37
C PRO A 84 1.26 -5.78 5.96
N ILE A 85 1.96 -4.70 6.30
CA ILE A 85 1.70 -3.38 5.74
C ILE A 85 2.31 -3.35 4.34
N VAL A 86 1.53 -2.93 3.35
CA VAL A 86 2.02 -2.81 1.97
C VAL A 86 2.63 -1.43 1.84
N VAL A 87 3.91 -1.39 1.46
CA VAL A 87 4.68 -0.15 1.33
C VAL A 87 5.31 -0.05 -0.04
N THR A 88 5.80 1.13 -0.35
CA THR A 88 6.69 1.41 -1.47
C THR A 88 7.89 2.18 -0.93
N GLU A 89 9.08 1.84 -1.41
CA GLU A 89 10.30 2.50 -0.99
C GLU A 89 10.51 3.74 -1.87
N SER A 90 10.39 4.92 -1.26
CA SER A 90 10.54 6.21 -1.95
C SER A 90 12.01 6.65 -2.01
N GLU A 91 12.74 6.40 -0.92
CA GLU A 91 14.18 6.60 -0.78
C GLU A 91 14.75 5.40 -0.03
N ALA A 92 16.07 5.19 -0.07
CA ALA A 92 16.69 4.08 0.62
C ALA A 92 16.28 4.07 2.11
N HIS A 93 15.69 2.95 2.54
CA HIS A 93 15.20 2.75 3.91
C HIS A 93 14.07 3.68 4.36
N HIS A 94 13.36 4.33 3.42
CA HIS A 94 12.15 5.13 3.69
C HIS A 94 10.95 4.52 2.97
N TYR A 95 9.95 4.11 3.75
CA TYR A 95 8.82 3.34 3.27
C TYR A 95 7.52 4.14 3.39
N GLU A 96 6.88 4.40 2.26
CA GLU A 96 5.57 5.05 2.21
C GLU A 96 4.47 3.99 2.21
N ILE A 97 3.46 4.15 3.07
CA ILE A 97 2.34 3.22 3.19
C ILE A 97 1.45 3.32 1.96
N VAL A 98 1.25 2.19 1.27
CA VAL A 98 0.24 2.05 0.21
C VAL A 98 -1.06 1.50 0.78
N ASP A 99 -0.94 0.50 1.67
CA ASP A 99 -2.07 -0.12 2.34
C ASP A 99 -1.69 -0.64 3.74
N GLY A 100 -2.65 -0.68 4.67
CA GLY A 100 -2.43 -1.09 6.05
C GLY A 100 -2.22 0.08 7.02
N PHE A 101 -2.64 1.30 6.66
CA PHE A 101 -2.51 2.50 7.49
C PHE A 101 -2.97 2.30 8.94
N HIS A 102 -4.17 1.73 9.17
CA HIS A 102 -4.65 1.51 10.54
C HIS A 102 -3.85 0.46 11.31
N ARG A 103 -3.25 -0.54 10.62
CA ARG A 103 -2.36 -1.51 11.27
C ARG A 103 -1.07 -0.83 11.73
N HIS A 104 -0.51 0.04 10.88
CA HIS A 104 0.62 0.90 11.24
C HIS A 104 0.26 1.81 12.44
N GLU A 105 -0.86 2.53 12.37
CA GLU A 105 -1.27 3.48 13.39
C GLU A 105 -1.47 2.80 14.76
N ILE A 106 -2.15 1.65 14.79
CA ILE A 106 -2.39 0.88 16.02
C ILE A 106 -1.07 0.31 16.56
N GLY A 107 -0.23 -0.27 15.69
CA GLY A 107 1.06 -0.84 16.07
C GLY A 107 2.03 0.20 16.65
N LYS A 108 1.99 1.44 16.12
CA LYS A 108 2.83 2.56 16.57
C LYS A 108 2.34 3.18 17.88
N ASN A 109 1.03 3.36 18.03
CA ASN A 109 0.46 4.16 19.12
C ASN A 109 0.08 3.35 20.38
N ARG A 110 -0.11 2.02 20.27
CA ARG A 110 -0.41 1.20 21.45
C ARG A 110 0.85 0.69 22.13
N ALA A 111 1.10 1.14 23.35
CA ALA A 111 2.29 0.79 24.14
C ALA A 111 2.49 -0.73 24.31
N ALA A 112 1.41 -1.50 24.49
CA ALA A 112 1.47 -2.96 24.61
C ALA A 112 2.02 -3.61 23.33
N LEU A 113 1.43 -3.26 22.17
CA LEU A 113 1.88 -3.75 20.86
C LEU A 113 3.28 -3.25 20.53
N LYS A 114 3.58 -1.98 20.77
CA LYS A 114 4.92 -1.42 20.53
C LYS A 114 6.01 -2.17 21.29
N ARG A 115 5.73 -2.58 22.53
CA ARG A 115 6.65 -3.39 23.35
C ARG A 115 6.79 -4.81 22.79
N GLN A 116 5.67 -5.45 22.45
CA GLN A 116 5.66 -6.80 21.88
C GLN A 116 6.41 -6.87 20.54
N LEU A 117 6.20 -5.87 19.69
CA LEU A 117 6.78 -5.77 18.34
C LEU A 117 8.16 -5.10 18.35
N ARG A 118 8.65 -4.65 19.52
CA ARG A 118 9.97 -4.02 19.69
C ARG A 118 10.18 -2.80 18.79
N GLY A 119 9.08 -2.10 18.46
CA GLY A 119 9.08 -0.97 17.54
C GLY A 119 9.26 -1.33 16.06
N TYR A 120 9.17 -2.61 15.68
CA TYR A 120 9.19 -3.06 14.29
C TYR A 120 7.77 -3.38 13.79
N LEU A 121 7.55 -3.22 12.49
CA LEU A 121 6.31 -3.60 11.83
C LEU A 121 6.63 -4.45 10.60
N PRO A 122 5.83 -5.48 10.30
CA PRO A 122 6.02 -6.30 9.12
C PRO A 122 5.53 -5.56 7.88
N VAL A 123 6.41 -5.43 6.89
CA VAL A 123 6.13 -4.75 5.64
C VAL A 123 6.42 -5.65 4.45
N THR A 124 5.67 -5.44 3.37
CA THR A 124 5.96 -5.99 2.05
C THR A 124 6.07 -4.84 1.07
N CYS A 125 7.12 -4.82 0.26
CA CYS A 125 7.40 -3.72 -0.65
C CYS A 125 6.85 -4.01 -2.04
N LEU A 126 6.10 -3.07 -2.61
CA LEU A 126 5.73 -3.10 -4.02
C LEU A 126 6.97 -2.91 -4.91
N ARG A 127 7.00 -3.59 -6.05
CA ARG A 127 8.17 -3.66 -6.93
C ARG A 127 8.66 -2.25 -7.34
N GLN A 128 9.99 -2.08 -7.35
CA GLN A 128 10.66 -0.82 -7.69
C GLN A 128 10.40 -0.35 -9.15
N HIS A 129 10.01 -1.23 -10.07
CA HIS A 129 9.73 -0.85 -11.47
C HIS A 129 8.41 -0.06 -11.67
N ARG A 130 7.75 0.32 -10.57
CA ARG A 130 6.52 1.14 -10.51
C ARG A 130 6.62 2.19 -9.39
N GLN A 131 7.72 2.93 -9.37
CA GLN A 131 8.03 3.90 -8.31
C GLN A 131 7.50 5.32 -8.55
N ASP A 132 7.00 5.60 -9.76
CA ASP A 132 6.36 6.89 -10.03
C ASP A 132 5.21 7.10 -9.03
N LYS A 133 5.08 8.34 -8.51
CA LYS A 133 3.99 8.74 -7.59
C LYS A 133 2.62 8.25 -8.07
N HIS A 134 2.43 8.20 -9.39
CA HIS A 134 1.21 7.78 -10.08
C HIS A 134 0.88 6.29 -9.91
N ASP A 135 1.90 5.43 -10.05
CA ASP A 135 1.72 4.00 -9.85
C ASP A 135 1.41 3.67 -8.39
N ARG A 136 2.02 4.44 -7.46
CA ARG A 136 1.76 4.34 -6.03
C ARG A 136 0.31 4.70 -5.70
N MET A 137 -0.18 5.83 -6.22
CA MET A 137 -1.59 6.23 -6.09
C MET A 137 -2.55 5.20 -6.68
N ALA A 138 -2.30 4.73 -7.90
CA ALA A 138 -3.13 3.70 -8.54
C ALA A 138 -3.12 2.38 -7.74
N ALA A 139 -1.98 1.99 -7.15
CA ALA A 139 -1.91 0.82 -6.28
C ALA A 139 -2.71 1.00 -4.99
N THR A 140 -2.64 2.15 -4.33
CA THR A 140 -3.45 2.48 -3.15
C THR A 140 -4.94 2.37 -3.47
N ILE A 141 -5.38 2.92 -4.60
CA ILE A 141 -6.79 2.89 -5.01
C ILE A 141 -7.24 1.47 -5.32
N ARG A 142 -6.45 0.69 -6.07
CA ARG A 142 -6.77 -0.71 -6.36
C ARG A 142 -6.94 -1.52 -5.08
N HIS A 143 -6.07 -1.34 -4.09
CA HIS A 143 -6.18 -2.04 -2.80
C HIS A 143 -7.41 -1.61 -2.00
N ASN A 144 -7.68 -0.31 -1.92
CA ASN A 144 -8.87 0.20 -1.23
C ASN A 144 -10.16 -0.24 -1.94
N ARG A 145 -10.15 -0.30 -3.28
CA ARG A 145 -11.27 -0.69 -4.14
C ARG A 145 -11.61 -2.15 -4.08
N ALA A 146 -10.62 -3.01 -4.20
CA ALA A 146 -10.80 -4.44 -4.04
C ALA A 146 -11.38 -4.80 -2.64
N ARG A 147 -11.20 -3.93 -1.64
CA ARG A 147 -11.71 -4.10 -0.28
C ARG A 147 -13.03 -3.38 0.02
N GLY A 148 -13.64 -2.73 -0.97
CA GLY A 148 -14.96 -2.10 -0.86
C GLY A 148 -15.02 -0.79 -0.05
N ARG A 149 -13.90 -0.10 0.19
CA ARG A 149 -13.88 1.17 0.94
C ARG A 149 -13.66 2.34 -0.01
N HIS A 150 -14.71 3.11 -0.30
CA HIS A 150 -14.61 4.33 -1.12
C HIS A 150 -15.42 5.50 -0.58
N GLN A 151 -14.77 6.67 -0.53
CA GLN A 151 -15.43 7.96 -0.50
C GLN A 151 -15.40 8.53 -1.93
N ILE A 152 -16.58 8.83 -2.49
CA ILE A 152 -16.74 9.29 -3.89
C ILE A 152 -15.90 10.55 -4.19
N ASN A 153 -15.82 11.48 -3.22
CA ASN A 153 -15.10 12.74 -3.40
C ASN A 153 -13.58 12.54 -3.55
N ALA A 154 -12.99 11.68 -2.73
CA ALA A 154 -11.57 11.33 -2.83
C ALA A 154 -11.22 10.68 -4.17
N MET A 155 -12.13 9.87 -4.69
CA MET A 155 -11.95 9.22 -5.98
C MET A 155 -12.01 10.21 -7.14
N SER A 156 -12.88 11.24 -7.04
CA SER A 156 -12.94 12.34 -8.00
C SER A 156 -11.64 13.15 -8.05
N ASP A 157 -11.07 13.49 -6.89
CA ASP A 157 -9.79 14.22 -6.81
C ASP A 157 -8.64 13.44 -7.46
N ILE A 158 -8.59 12.12 -7.27
CA ILE A 158 -7.54 11.30 -7.88
C ILE A 158 -7.76 11.12 -9.39
N VAL A 159 -8.99 10.91 -9.84
CA VAL A 159 -9.30 10.87 -11.28
C VAL A 159 -8.90 12.19 -11.95
N ARG A 160 -9.09 13.33 -11.27
CA ARG A 160 -8.58 14.63 -11.74
C ARG A 160 -7.06 14.65 -11.81
N GLU A 161 -6.35 14.29 -10.74
CA GLU A 161 -4.88 14.31 -10.73
C GLU A 161 -4.32 13.44 -11.85
N LEU A 162 -4.82 12.20 -12.02
CA LEU A 162 -4.40 11.31 -13.11
C LEU A 162 -4.68 11.88 -14.51
N ALA A 163 -5.83 12.53 -14.71
CA ALA A 163 -6.15 13.17 -15.98
C ALA A 163 -5.24 14.36 -16.30
N GLN A 164 -4.93 15.21 -15.31
CA GLN A 164 -3.97 16.32 -15.44
C GLN A 164 -2.55 15.83 -15.78
N LEU A 165 -2.22 14.61 -15.37
CA LEU A 165 -0.97 13.93 -15.69
C LEU A 165 -0.98 13.23 -17.06
N GLY A 166 -2.02 13.46 -17.87
CA GLY A 166 -2.12 12.95 -19.24
C GLY A 166 -2.65 11.53 -19.36
N TRP A 167 -3.19 10.92 -18.30
CA TRP A 167 -3.85 9.62 -18.43
C TRP A 167 -5.20 9.79 -19.14
N ASN A 168 -5.44 8.97 -20.16
CA ASN A 168 -6.73 8.92 -20.83
C ASN A 168 -7.76 8.13 -20.01
N ASP A 169 -9.05 8.34 -20.32
CA ASP A 169 -10.16 7.71 -19.58
C ASP A 169 -10.09 6.17 -19.60
N GLU A 170 -9.65 5.59 -20.71
CA GLU A 170 -9.52 4.14 -20.86
C GLU A 170 -8.46 3.57 -19.91
N ARG A 171 -7.30 4.24 -19.80
CA ARG A 171 -6.24 3.85 -18.87
C ARG A 171 -6.67 4.03 -17.42
N ILE A 172 -7.35 5.13 -17.08
CA ILE A 172 -7.90 5.37 -15.74
C ILE A 172 -8.92 4.28 -15.40
N GLY A 173 -9.85 4.00 -16.31
CA GLY A 173 -10.87 2.96 -16.15
C GLY A 173 -10.26 1.59 -15.90
N LYS A 174 -9.29 1.20 -16.74
CA LYS A 174 -8.59 -0.08 -16.63
C LYS A 174 -7.79 -0.22 -15.33
N GLU A 175 -7.01 0.79 -14.96
CA GLU A 175 -6.13 0.71 -13.78
C GLU A 175 -6.90 0.85 -12.47
N LEU A 176 -8.00 1.61 -12.45
CA LEU A 176 -8.82 1.78 -11.24
C LEU A 176 -10.02 0.84 -11.17
N GLY A 177 -10.27 0.04 -12.21
CA GLY A 177 -11.42 -0.88 -12.29
C GLY A 177 -12.76 -0.15 -12.36
N MET A 178 -12.80 0.98 -13.08
CA MET A 178 -13.98 1.82 -13.32
C MET A 178 -14.52 1.60 -14.72
N ASP A 179 -15.83 1.73 -14.88
CA ASP A 179 -16.45 1.86 -16.21
C ASP A 179 -16.27 3.29 -16.77
N SER A 180 -16.48 3.45 -18.08
CA SER A 180 -16.30 4.74 -18.75
C SER A 180 -17.18 5.85 -18.18
N ASP A 181 -18.40 5.50 -17.75
CA ASP A 181 -19.38 6.46 -17.25
C ASP A 181 -19.07 6.88 -15.81
N GLU A 182 -18.47 5.99 -15.01
CA GLU A 182 -17.94 6.26 -13.69
C GLU A 182 -16.75 7.23 -13.76
N VAL A 183 -15.80 6.99 -14.66
CA VAL A 183 -14.67 7.92 -14.91
C VAL A 183 -15.21 9.29 -15.31
N LEU A 184 -16.19 9.33 -16.20
CA LEU A 184 -16.81 10.58 -16.67
C LEU A 184 -17.51 11.33 -15.52
N ARG A 185 -18.33 10.63 -14.73
CA ARG A 185 -19.04 11.22 -13.58
C ARG A 185 -18.06 11.76 -12.54
N LEU A 186 -17.00 11.02 -12.23
CA LEU A 186 -15.98 11.45 -11.26
C LEU A 186 -15.20 12.69 -11.73
N LYS A 187 -14.99 12.87 -13.05
CA LYS A 187 -14.46 14.14 -13.59
C LYS A 187 -15.43 15.31 -13.44
N GLN A 188 -16.73 15.07 -13.44
CA GLN A 188 -17.75 16.11 -13.38
C GLN A 188 -18.04 16.61 -11.97
N ILE A 189 -17.88 15.77 -10.93
CA ILE A 189 -18.23 16.10 -9.53
C ILE A 189 -17.53 17.37 -9.02
N ASN A 190 -16.34 17.69 -9.52
CA ASN A 190 -15.57 18.88 -9.13
C ASN A 190 -15.54 20.00 -10.20
N GLY A 191 -16.46 20.01 -11.16
CA GLY A 191 -16.67 21.17 -12.07
C GLY A 191 -15.57 21.42 -13.11
N LEU A 192 -14.86 20.38 -13.55
CA LEU A 192 -13.71 20.49 -14.47
C LEU A 192 -14.12 20.70 -15.93
N LEU A 193 -14.74 21.84 -16.25
CA LEU A 193 -15.05 22.24 -17.64
C LEU A 193 -13.80 22.24 -18.54
N GLU A 194 -12.63 22.57 -18.00
CA GLU A 194 -11.35 22.62 -18.73
C GLU A 194 -10.88 21.24 -19.22
N LEU A 195 -11.18 20.15 -18.51
CA LEU A 195 -10.85 18.78 -18.95
C LEU A 195 -11.74 18.30 -20.11
N PHE A 196 -12.78 19.08 -20.46
CA PHE A 196 -13.70 18.82 -21.55
C PHE A 196 -13.51 19.79 -22.73
N ALA A 197 -12.53 20.69 -22.68
CA ALA A 197 -12.31 21.70 -23.72
C ALA A 197 -12.17 21.08 -25.14
N ASP A 198 -11.63 19.86 -25.22
CA ASP A 198 -11.43 19.14 -26.49
C ASP A 198 -12.51 18.09 -26.81
N ARG A 199 -13.58 17.98 -26.00
CA ARG A 199 -14.66 17.01 -26.25
C ARG A 199 -15.81 17.63 -27.04
N ARG A 200 -16.16 16.98 -28.16
CA ARG A 200 -17.44 17.22 -28.84
C ARG A 200 -18.56 16.60 -28.01
N TYR A 201 -19.45 17.44 -27.50
CA TYR A 201 -20.69 17.01 -26.85
C TYR A 201 -21.62 16.34 -27.86
N SER A 202 -22.29 15.27 -27.45
CA SER A 202 -23.40 14.70 -28.23
C SER A 202 -24.60 15.62 -28.19
N GLU A 203 -25.39 15.67 -29.27
CA GLU A 203 -26.65 16.41 -29.28
C GLU A 203 -27.58 15.94 -28.16
N ALA A 204 -28.14 16.89 -27.42
CA ALA A 204 -29.07 16.60 -26.34
C ALA A 204 -30.32 15.89 -26.89
N TRP A 205 -30.84 14.93 -26.14
CA TRP A 205 -32.08 14.25 -26.49
C TRP A 205 -33.24 15.26 -26.51
N THR A 206 -33.70 15.64 -27.71
CA THR A 206 -34.97 16.34 -27.88
C THR A 206 -36.09 15.34 -27.70
N VAL A 207 -36.86 15.48 -26.62
CA VAL A 207 -38.13 14.78 -26.46
C VAL A 207 -39.07 15.28 -27.57
N LYS A 208 -39.52 14.37 -28.44
CA LYS A 208 -40.62 14.64 -29.37
C LYS A 208 -41.96 14.48 -28.67
#